data_AF-Q5C440-F1
#
_entry.id   AF-Q5C440-F1
#
_cell.length_a   1.000
_cell.length_b   1.000
_cell.length_c   1.000
_cell.angle_alpha   90.00
_cell.angle_beta   90.00
_cell.angle_gamma   90.00
#
_symmetry.space_group_name_H-M   'P 1'
#
loop_
_entity.id
_entity.type
_entity.pdbx_description
1 polymer ?
#
loop_
_entity_poly.entity_id
_entity_poly.type
_entity_poly.pdbx_seq_one_letter_code
_entity_poly.pdbx_strand_id
1 'polypeptide(L)'
;VLSHGGNKLVIQSEITNSQDAASSTIPTVDAAVIGLGHLLPLITESILTIPELCQAFYSFASYACELRAQGFMRLTDCQLSSFSRLLRFGIFGLNFNISDQIKSPSTSRSLSYSLGCVDISVIQQCLDIIISLTDHFLEIRSRSRFRPTEELQNATRLINAMGLNTQFLSDLFTLITRESYSVSLEASFSSALLNLIHLNPEAYSNLVYQWINSCENPVIQARLNDAFEHLGNYCSSGGDGTEQTNKQLNDSLVKSKYITCFNENKPNRSSRSDFQQYFHLFVTEMRSFICFG
;
A
#
# COMPACT_ATOMS: atom_id res chain seq x y z
N VAL A 1 -21.44 -44.90 43.03
CA VAL A 1 -20.55 -45.08 41.85
C VAL A 1 -20.76 -43.87 40.94
N LEU A 2 -19.70 -43.10 40.73
CA LEU A 2 -19.65 -41.85 39.97
C LEU A 2 -19.74 -42.09 38.45
N SER A 3 -20.36 -41.15 37.72
CA SER A 3 -19.86 -40.52 36.47
C SER A 3 -21.01 -39.72 35.82
N HIS A 4 -21.12 -38.40 35.99
CA HIS A 4 -20.61 -37.36 35.08
C HIS A 4 -20.79 -37.71 33.58
N GLY A 5 -21.83 -37.11 32.97
CA GLY A 5 -22.08 -37.06 31.54
C GLY A 5 -22.59 -35.66 31.18
N GLY A 6 -21.85 -34.97 30.31
CA GLY A 6 -21.83 -33.53 30.19
C GLY A 6 -23.08 -32.84 29.64
N ASN A 7 -23.24 -31.58 30.08
CA ASN A 7 -24.16 -30.60 29.52
C ASN A 7 -23.81 -30.32 28.05
N LYS A 8 -24.60 -30.84 27.13
CA LYS A 8 -24.58 -30.44 25.72
C LYS A 8 -25.65 -29.37 25.51
N LEU A 9 -25.22 -28.10 25.37
CA LEU A 9 -26.05 -27.02 24.86
C LEU A 9 -26.40 -27.35 23.40
N VAL A 10 -27.66 -27.70 23.14
CA VAL A 10 -28.22 -27.88 21.81
C VAL A 10 -28.78 -26.53 21.37
N ILE A 11 -28.08 -25.83 20.48
CA ILE A 11 -28.67 -24.72 19.73
C ILE A 11 -29.34 -25.35 18.51
N GLN A 12 -30.66 -25.37 18.53
CA GLN A 12 -31.49 -25.97 17.50
C GLN A 12 -31.74 -24.90 16.42
N SER A 13 -31.03 -25.00 15.29
CA SER A 13 -31.31 -24.19 14.10
C SER A 13 -32.25 -24.97 13.18
N GLU A 14 -33.51 -24.53 13.10
CA GLU A 14 -34.43 -24.95 12.04
C GLU A 14 -34.01 -24.30 10.71
N ILE A 15 -33.36 -25.06 9.82
CA ILE A 15 -33.41 -24.79 8.38
C ILE A 15 -33.50 -26.13 7.64
N THR A 16 -34.56 -26.25 6.85
CA THR A 16 -34.96 -27.34 5.98
C THR A 16 -33.94 -27.70 4.90
N ASN A 17 -33.83 -29.00 4.64
CA ASN A 17 -32.99 -29.70 3.65
C ASN A 17 -32.79 -29.03 2.28
N SER A 18 -31.54 -28.98 1.81
CA SER A 18 -31.19 -29.31 0.41
C SER A 18 -29.70 -29.73 0.31
N GLN A 19 -29.53 -31.01 -0.04
CA GLN A 19 -28.41 -31.73 -0.69
C GLN A 19 -27.03 -31.08 -0.88
N ASP A 20 -26.01 -31.86 -0.48
CA ASP A 20 -24.63 -31.92 -0.98
C ASP A 20 -23.78 -30.64 -0.92
N ALA A 21 -23.55 -30.14 0.29
CA ALA A 21 -22.37 -29.31 0.54
C ALA A 21 -21.15 -30.24 0.73
N ALA A 22 -20.35 -30.44 -0.33
CA ALA A 22 -18.96 -30.80 -0.16
C ALA A 22 -18.37 -29.82 0.87
N SER A 23 -18.04 -30.31 2.07
CA SER A 23 -17.47 -29.51 3.14
C SER A 23 -16.15 -28.96 2.63
N SER A 24 -16.18 -27.76 2.06
CA SER A 24 -15.00 -27.08 1.59
C SER A 24 -14.21 -26.70 2.83
N THR A 25 -13.16 -27.47 3.10
CA THR A 25 -12.28 -27.24 4.26
C THR A 25 -11.64 -25.87 4.09
N ILE A 26 -12.09 -24.90 4.88
CA ILE A 26 -11.50 -23.56 4.92
C ILE A 26 -10.13 -23.68 5.61
N PRO A 27 -9.03 -23.24 4.98
CA PRO A 27 -7.72 -23.20 5.63
C PRO A 27 -7.78 -22.43 6.94
N THR A 28 -7.04 -22.86 7.97
CA THR A 28 -7.04 -22.21 9.28
C THR A 28 -6.71 -20.71 9.20
N VAL A 29 -5.80 -20.32 8.31
CA VAL A 29 -5.44 -18.91 8.07
C VAL A 29 -6.62 -18.11 7.50
N ASP A 30 -7.40 -18.70 6.59
CA ASP A 30 -8.61 -18.04 6.05
C ASP A 30 -9.64 -17.83 7.15
N ALA A 31 -9.86 -18.82 8.02
CA ALA A 31 -10.76 -18.69 9.16
C ALA A 31 -10.29 -17.57 10.11
N ALA A 32 -8.98 -17.45 10.34
CA ALA A 32 -8.40 -16.40 11.16
C ALA A 32 -8.59 -15.00 10.53
N VAL A 33 -8.38 -14.85 9.22
CA VAL A 33 -8.63 -13.59 8.50
C VAL A 33 -10.11 -13.23 8.50
N ILE A 34 -11.02 -14.19 8.29
CA ILE A 34 -12.47 -13.97 8.41
C ILE A 34 -12.82 -13.49 9.82
N GLY A 35 -12.25 -14.13 10.85
CA GLY A 35 -12.38 -13.73 12.25
C GLY A 35 -11.92 -12.29 12.48
N LEU A 36 -10.75 -11.91 11.94
CA LEU A 36 -10.26 -10.53 11.98
C LEU A 36 -11.27 -9.58 11.33
N GLY A 37 -11.85 -9.97 10.18
CA GLY A 37 -12.90 -9.21 9.52
C GLY A 37 -14.09 -8.88 10.43
N HIS A 38 -14.51 -9.83 11.26
CA HIS A 38 -15.59 -9.61 12.24
C HIS A 38 -15.16 -8.72 13.42
N LEU A 39 -13.86 -8.68 13.74
CA LEU A 39 -13.31 -7.85 14.81
C LEU A 39 -13.03 -6.41 14.34
N LEU A 40 -12.78 -6.16 13.05
CA LEU A 40 -12.43 -4.83 12.53
C LEU A 40 -13.39 -3.70 12.96
N PRO A 41 -14.72 -3.87 13.01
CA PRO A 41 -15.63 -2.81 13.49
C PRO A 41 -15.39 -2.42 14.96
N LEU A 42 -14.82 -3.32 15.76
CA LEU A 42 -14.48 -3.10 17.16
C LEU A 42 -13.10 -2.48 17.32
N ILE A 43 -12.22 -2.58 16.32
CA ILE A 43 -10.85 -2.05 16.36
C ILE A 43 -10.86 -0.64 15.80
N THR A 44 -10.57 0.33 16.65
CA THR A 44 -10.54 1.76 16.32
C THR A 44 -9.13 2.32 16.47
N GLU A 45 -8.87 3.48 15.85
CA GLU A 45 -7.61 4.20 16.00
C GLU A 45 -7.30 4.49 17.48
N SER A 46 -8.31 4.79 18.29
CA SER A 46 -8.13 4.99 19.73
C SER A 46 -7.69 3.71 20.46
N ILE A 47 -8.23 2.54 20.09
CA ILE A 47 -7.80 1.25 20.65
C ILE A 47 -6.35 0.95 20.25
N LEU A 48 -5.96 1.26 19.02
CA LEU A 48 -4.58 1.07 18.55
C LEU A 48 -3.58 2.09 19.13
N THR A 49 -4.02 3.03 19.98
CA THR A 49 -3.07 3.80 20.82
C THR A 49 -2.52 2.97 21.99
N ILE A 50 -3.16 1.85 22.33
CA ILE A 50 -2.67 0.89 23.33
C ILE A 50 -1.56 0.05 22.67
N PRO A 51 -0.29 0.15 23.09
CA PRO A 51 0.85 -0.44 22.38
C PRO A 51 0.73 -1.96 22.19
N GLU A 52 0.26 -2.70 23.20
CA GLU A 52 0.14 -4.16 23.16
C GLU A 52 -0.92 -4.61 22.14
N LEU A 53 -2.05 -3.89 22.06
CA LEU A 53 -3.11 -4.17 21.10
C LEU A 53 -2.70 -3.77 19.68
N CYS A 54 -2.01 -2.63 19.55
CA CYS A 54 -1.41 -2.18 18.30
C CYS A 54 -0.47 -3.23 17.72
N GLN A 55 0.52 -3.65 18.52
CA GLN A 55 1.50 -4.65 18.13
C GLN A 55 0.83 -6.00 17.82
N ALA A 56 -0.12 -6.45 18.64
CA ALA A 56 -0.83 -7.70 18.40
C ALA A 56 -1.62 -7.67 17.08
N PHE A 57 -2.31 -6.56 16.79
CA PHE A 57 -3.11 -6.40 15.58
C PHE A 57 -2.25 -6.43 14.32
N TYR A 58 -1.20 -5.61 14.23
CA TYR A 58 -0.36 -5.56 13.04
C TYR A 58 0.52 -6.79 12.89
N SER A 59 1.01 -7.38 14.00
CA SER A 59 1.72 -8.65 13.95
C SER A 59 0.84 -9.77 13.43
N PHE A 60 -0.42 -9.85 13.88
CA PHE A 60 -1.38 -10.84 13.40
C PHE A 60 -1.67 -10.65 11.90
N ALA A 61 -1.96 -9.41 11.48
CA ALA A 61 -2.30 -9.12 10.10
C ALA A 61 -1.12 -9.37 9.15
N SER A 62 0.10 -8.96 9.55
CA SER A 62 1.33 -9.20 8.80
C SER A 62 1.61 -10.69 8.65
N TYR A 63 1.51 -11.46 9.74
CA TYR A 63 1.70 -12.91 9.71
C TYR A 63 0.65 -13.62 8.84
N ALA A 64 -0.61 -13.19 8.89
CA ALA A 64 -1.66 -13.74 8.02
C ALA A 64 -1.37 -13.48 6.53
N CYS A 65 -0.83 -12.31 6.19
CA CYS A 65 -0.39 -11.99 4.83
C CYS A 65 0.79 -12.85 4.38
N GLU A 66 1.79 -13.05 5.25
CA GLU A 66 2.96 -13.89 4.98
C GLU A 66 2.56 -15.35 4.69
N LEU A 67 1.64 -15.90 5.48
CA LEU A 67 1.17 -17.27 5.28
C LEU A 67 0.28 -17.39 4.04
N ARG A 68 -0.68 -16.46 3.87
CA ARG A 68 -1.68 -16.54 2.80
C ARG A 68 -2.41 -15.20 2.59
N ALA A 69 -1.78 -14.29 1.85
CA ALA A 69 -2.40 -13.04 1.40
C ALA A 69 -3.79 -13.23 0.75
N GLN A 70 -4.03 -14.35 0.07
CA GLN A 70 -5.32 -14.72 -0.52
C GLN A 70 -6.49 -14.71 0.48
N GLY A 71 -6.24 -14.97 1.77
CA GLY A 71 -7.30 -14.98 2.79
C GLY A 71 -8.05 -13.65 2.89
N PHE A 72 -7.38 -12.52 2.62
CA PHE A 72 -7.98 -11.18 2.66
C PHE A 72 -9.01 -10.95 1.55
N MET A 73 -8.97 -11.73 0.45
CA MET A 73 -9.98 -11.67 -0.61
C MET A 73 -11.38 -12.11 -0.14
N ARG A 74 -11.49 -12.72 1.05
CA ARG A 74 -12.77 -13.11 1.66
C ARG A 74 -13.44 -11.99 2.46
N LEU A 75 -12.73 -10.90 2.76
CA LEU A 75 -13.27 -9.78 3.51
C LEU A 75 -14.20 -8.93 2.64
N THR A 76 -15.25 -8.35 3.23
CA THR A 76 -16.16 -7.44 2.53
C THR A 76 -15.48 -6.09 2.24
N ASP A 77 -16.04 -5.29 1.34
CA ASP A 77 -15.48 -3.96 1.00
C ASP A 77 -15.44 -3.03 2.22
N CYS A 78 -16.43 -3.09 3.10
CA CYS A 78 -16.45 -2.31 4.35
C CYS A 78 -15.34 -2.73 5.31
N GLN A 79 -15.08 -4.05 5.42
CA GLN A 79 -13.99 -4.58 6.23
C GLN A 79 -12.64 -4.16 5.66
N LEU A 80 -12.44 -4.28 4.34
CA LEU A 80 -11.21 -3.87 3.67
C LEU A 80 -10.95 -2.36 3.78
N SER A 81 -11.99 -1.54 3.65
CA SER A 81 -11.91 -0.09 3.84
C SER A 81 -11.51 0.25 5.27
N SER A 82 -12.10 -0.43 6.26
CA SER A 82 -11.75 -0.26 7.67
C SER A 82 -10.31 -0.69 7.95
N PHE A 83 -9.89 -1.84 7.41
CA PHE A 83 -8.53 -2.35 7.52
C PHE A 83 -7.52 -1.38 6.88
N SER A 84 -7.84 -0.83 5.70
CA SER A 84 -7.02 0.18 5.03
C SER A 84 -6.86 1.45 5.87
N ARG A 85 -7.93 1.96 6.47
CA ARG A 85 -7.86 3.09 7.40
C ARG A 85 -6.93 2.79 8.58
N LEU A 86 -7.03 1.60 9.17
CA LEU A 86 -6.13 1.18 10.25
C LEU A 86 -4.68 1.00 9.76
N LEU A 87 -4.43 0.48 8.56
CA LEU A 87 -3.07 0.42 8.00
C LEU A 87 -2.46 1.80 7.85
N ARG A 88 -3.24 2.78 7.38
CA ARG A 88 -2.77 4.17 7.31
C ARG A 88 -2.47 4.74 8.69
N PHE A 89 -3.33 4.50 9.68
CA PHE A 89 -3.02 4.86 11.07
C PHE A 89 -1.70 4.24 11.56
N GLY A 90 -1.40 2.99 11.19
CA GLY A 90 -0.15 2.30 11.55
C GLY A 90 1.09 2.81 10.83
N ILE A 91 0.97 3.68 9.82
CA ILE A 91 2.11 4.31 9.14
C ILE A 91 2.22 5.78 9.52
N PHE A 92 1.09 6.50 9.53
CA PHE A 92 1.04 7.96 9.70
C PHE A 92 0.64 8.40 11.12
N GLY A 93 0.23 7.45 11.98
CA GLY A 93 -0.29 7.74 13.32
C GLY A 93 -1.54 8.64 13.29
N LEU A 94 -1.68 9.47 14.33
CA LEU A 94 -2.77 10.44 14.47
C LEU A 94 -2.76 11.53 13.38
N ASN A 95 -1.65 11.68 12.65
CA ASN A 95 -1.52 12.68 11.58
C ASN A 95 -2.25 12.29 10.29
N PHE A 96 -2.79 11.06 10.21
CA PHE A 96 -3.51 10.55 9.04
C PHE A 96 -4.70 11.45 8.63
N ASN A 97 -5.44 12.04 9.58
CA ASN A 97 -6.64 12.84 9.29
C ASN A 97 -6.37 14.30 8.88
N ILE A 98 -5.11 14.74 8.76
CA ILE A 98 -4.79 16.16 8.52
C ILE A 98 -4.93 16.53 7.02
N SER A 99 -4.88 15.55 6.11
CA SER A 99 -5.00 15.82 4.67
C SER A 99 -6.39 16.33 4.24
N ASP A 100 -7.45 16.05 5.01
CA ASP A 100 -8.81 16.51 4.68
C ASP A 100 -9.13 17.94 5.18
N GLN A 101 -8.24 18.57 5.97
CA GLN A 101 -8.47 19.90 6.54
C GLN A 101 -7.68 21.05 5.89
N ILE A 102 -6.92 20.80 4.81
CA ILE A 102 -6.17 21.84 4.07
C ILE A 102 -7.11 22.65 3.13
N LYS A 103 -8.26 23.09 3.63
CA LYS A 103 -9.13 24.11 3.00
C LYS A 103 -9.42 25.30 3.91
N SER A 104 -8.78 25.42 5.07
CA SER A 104 -8.96 26.57 5.97
C SER A 104 -7.61 27.20 6.30
N PRO A 105 -7.33 28.43 5.82
CA PRO A 105 -6.11 29.13 6.15
C PRO A 105 -6.34 29.87 7.47
N SER A 106 -6.07 29.24 8.61
CA SER A 106 -5.84 29.99 9.84
C SER A 106 -5.08 29.18 10.88
N THR A 107 -4.00 29.80 11.37
CA THR A 107 -3.13 29.38 12.48
C THR A 107 -2.02 28.42 12.09
N SER A 108 -0.89 29.03 11.72
CA SER A 108 0.45 28.47 11.89
C SER A 108 0.64 28.02 13.34
N ARG A 109 0.32 26.76 13.62
CA ARG A 109 0.96 26.04 14.70
C ARG A 109 2.07 25.25 14.06
N SER A 110 3.30 25.61 14.41
CA SER A 110 4.43 24.68 14.38
C SER A 110 4.03 23.47 15.21
N LEU A 111 3.36 22.49 14.59
CA LEU A 111 3.26 21.16 15.14
C LEU A 111 4.65 20.57 14.93
N SER A 112 5.42 20.55 16.00
CA SER A 112 6.50 19.58 16.15
C SER A 112 5.94 18.23 15.72
N TYR A 113 6.43 17.71 14.60
CA TYR A 113 6.17 16.37 14.07
C TYR A 113 6.67 15.34 15.08
N SER A 114 5.91 15.17 16.15
CA SER A 114 6.21 14.21 17.18
C SER A 114 5.82 12.86 16.61
N LEU A 115 6.82 12.17 16.04
CA LEU A 115 6.89 10.74 15.77
C LEU A 115 6.67 9.96 17.08
N GLY A 116 5.48 10.10 17.68
CA GLY A 116 5.26 9.85 19.11
C GLY A 116 4.21 8.80 19.43
N CYS A 117 3.66 8.07 18.45
CA CYS A 117 2.66 7.04 18.74
C CYS A 117 2.87 5.72 18.00
N VAL A 118 3.67 5.67 16.94
CA VAL A 118 3.80 4.43 16.15
C VAL A 118 5.25 3.98 16.10
N ASP A 119 5.47 2.77 16.63
CA ASP A 119 6.77 2.11 16.67
C ASP A 119 7.24 1.80 15.24
N ILE A 120 8.55 1.85 15.02
CA ILE A 120 9.22 1.42 13.78
C ILE A 120 8.80 -0.01 13.43
N SER A 121 8.62 -0.89 14.43
CA SER A 121 8.14 -2.26 14.23
C SER A 121 6.76 -2.30 13.58
N VAL A 122 5.85 -1.41 13.98
CA VAL A 122 4.48 -1.33 13.47
C VAL A 122 4.48 -0.79 12.05
N ILE A 123 5.25 0.27 11.77
CA ILE A 123 5.39 0.81 10.41
C ILE A 123 5.93 -0.27 9.47
N GLN A 124 6.95 -1.01 9.91
CA GLN A 124 7.51 -2.14 9.17
C GLN A 124 6.43 -3.19 8.86
N GLN A 125 5.64 -3.62 9.86
CA GLN A 125 4.56 -4.59 9.67
C GLN A 125 3.49 -4.09 8.70
N CYS A 126 3.12 -2.81 8.75
CA CYS A 126 2.18 -2.22 7.80
C CYS A 126 2.74 -2.23 6.37
N LEU A 127 4.02 -1.88 6.19
CA LEU A 127 4.68 -1.95 4.89
C LEU A 127 4.76 -3.40 4.38
N ASP A 128 5.05 -4.37 5.25
CA ASP A 128 5.10 -5.79 4.89
C ASP A 128 3.73 -6.33 4.45
N ILE A 129 2.65 -5.89 5.09
CA ILE A 129 1.27 -6.19 4.67
C ILE A 129 1.02 -5.65 3.26
N ILE A 130 1.36 -4.38 3.01
CA ILE A 130 1.19 -3.75 1.70
C ILE A 130 2.00 -4.49 0.64
N ILE A 131 3.28 -4.75 0.90
CA ILE A 131 4.17 -5.48 -0.01
C ILE A 131 3.55 -6.85 -0.33
N SER A 132 3.13 -7.61 0.68
CA SER A 132 2.57 -8.95 0.51
C SER A 132 1.28 -8.96 -0.33
N LEU A 133 0.33 -8.06 -0.02
CA LEU A 133 -0.94 -7.97 -0.76
C LEU A 133 -0.72 -7.52 -2.20
N THR A 134 0.13 -6.52 -2.41
CA THR A 134 0.43 -5.99 -3.75
C THR A 134 1.23 -6.99 -4.59
N ASP A 135 2.18 -7.71 -4.00
CA ASP A 135 2.92 -8.79 -4.67
C ASP A 135 2.00 -9.91 -5.11
N HIS A 136 1.09 -10.33 -4.24
CA HIS A 136 0.12 -11.37 -4.54
C HIS A 136 -0.80 -10.96 -5.69
N PHE A 137 -1.29 -9.71 -5.68
CA PHE A 137 -2.10 -9.19 -6.78
C PHE A 137 -1.33 -9.10 -8.10
N LEU A 138 -0.09 -8.58 -8.09
CA LEU A 138 0.79 -8.54 -9.26
C LEU A 138 1.03 -9.94 -9.83
N GLU A 139 1.18 -10.94 -8.97
CA GLU A 139 1.32 -12.34 -9.37
C GLU A 139 0.06 -12.90 -10.03
N ILE A 140 -1.11 -12.74 -9.40
CA ILE A 140 -2.40 -13.16 -9.97
C ILE A 140 -2.63 -12.52 -11.33
N ARG A 141 -2.40 -11.20 -11.45
CA ARG A 141 -2.53 -10.45 -12.71
C ARG A 141 -1.56 -10.96 -13.77
N SER A 142 -0.31 -11.22 -13.40
CA SER A 142 0.68 -11.77 -14.34
C SER A 142 0.29 -13.15 -14.90
N ARG A 143 -0.34 -13.99 -14.07
CA ARG A 143 -0.84 -15.33 -14.45
C ARG A 143 -2.14 -15.27 -15.26
N SER A 144 -2.98 -14.27 -15.00
CA SER A 144 -4.34 -14.16 -15.55
C SER A 144 -4.43 -13.29 -16.82
N ARG A 145 -3.29 -12.86 -17.41
CA ARG A 145 -3.28 -11.94 -18.56
C ARG A 145 -4.14 -12.37 -19.75
N PHE A 146 -4.29 -13.67 -19.96
CA PHE A 146 -5.00 -14.23 -21.11
C PHE A 146 -6.43 -14.68 -20.80
N ARG A 147 -6.82 -14.70 -19.52
CA ARG A 147 -8.17 -15.13 -19.11
C ARG A 147 -8.56 -14.48 -17.79
N PRO A 148 -9.65 -13.67 -17.77
CA PRO A 148 -10.17 -13.16 -16.51
C PRO A 148 -10.63 -14.34 -15.63
N THR A 149 -10.12 -14.37 -14.41
CA THR A 149 -10.46 -15.35 -13.38
C THR A 149 -11.27 -14.67 -12.29
N GLU A 150 -12.11 -15.43 -11.59
CA GLU A 150 -12.79 -14.96 -10.37
C GLU A 150 -11.77 -14.48 -9.33
N GLU A 151 -10.61 -15.14 -9.26
CA GLU A 151 -9.48 -14.76 -8.43
C GLU A 151 -8.96 -13.35 -8.77
N LEU A 152 -8.78 -13.03 -10.06
CA LEU A 152 -8.37 -11.69 -10.50
C LEU A 152 -9.42 -10.62 -10.15
N GLN A 153 -10.71 -10.93 -10.29
CA GLN A 153 -11.80 -10.02 -9.92
C GLN A 153 -11.79 -9.72 -8.41
N ASN A 154 -11.68 -10.76 -7.58
CA ASN A 154 -11.60 -10.64 -6.14
C ASN A 154 -10.36 -9.87 -5.68
N ALA A 155 -9.22 -10.11 -6.33
CA ALA A 155 -7.98 -9.41 -6.04
C ALA A 155 -8.09 -7.93 -6.45
N THR A 156 -8.74 -7.62 -7.58
CA THR A 156 -8.99 -6.24 -8.04
C THR A 156 -9.91 -5.50 -7.08
N ARG A 157 -10.98 -6.15 -6.61
CA ARG A 157 -11.87 -5.63 -5.57
C ARG A 157 -11.09 -5.28 -4.30
N LEU A 158 -10.20 -6.17 -3.85
CA LEU A 158 -9.37 -5.93 -2.67
C LEU A 158 -8.49 -4.68 -2.82
N ILE A 159 -7.74 -4.58 -3.92
CA ILE A 159 -6.85 -3.44 -4.18
C ILE A 159 -7.63 -2.12 -4.21
N ASN A 160 -8.80 -2.12 -4.87
CA ASN A 160 -9.65 -0.93 -5.00
C ASN A 160 -10.28 -0.53 -3.65
N ALA A 161 -10.86 -1.48 -2.91
CA ALA A 161 -11.49 -1.22 -1.61
C ALA A 161 -10.47 -0.71 -0.58
N MET A 162 -9.22 -1.16 -0.67
CA MET A 162 -8.15 -0.66 0.19
C MET A 162 -7.52 0.65 -0.32
N GLY A 163 -7.79 1.07 -1.56
CA GLY A 163 -7.19 2.25 -2.18
C GLY A 163 -5.67 2.12 -2.42
N LEU A 164 -5.18 0.89 -2.62
CA LEU A 164 -3.75 0.61 -2.86
C LEU A 164 -3.31 1.02 -4.27
N ASN A 165 -4.22 1.10 -5.23
CA ASN A 165 -3.92 1.53 -6.60
C ASN A 165 -3.87 3.05 -6.79
N THR A 166 -4.19 3.85 -5.77
CA THR A 166 -4.24 5.33 -5.88
C THR A 166 -3.82 6.01 -4.58
N GLN A 167 -4.71 6.08 -3.58
CA GLN A 167 -4.55 6.93 -2.41
C GLN A 167 -3.29 6.58 -1.60
N PHE A 168 -3.04 5.28 -1.40
CA PHE A 168 -1.89 4.83 -0.60
C PHE A 168 -0.55 5.22 -1.22
N LEU A 169 -0.46 5.26 -2.56
CA LEU A 169 0.71 5.73 -3.27
C LEU A 169 0.99 7.21 -2.95
N SER A 170 -0.05 8.04 -3.00
CA SER A 170 0.02 9.47 -2.64
C SER A 170 0.45 9.68 -1.19
N ASP A 171 -0.13 8.92 -0.27
CA ASP A 171 0.17 9.03 1.15
C ASP A 171 1.65 8.69 1.44
N LEU A 172 2.17 7.60 0.86
CA LEU A 172 3.57 7.19 1.06
C LEU A 172 4.57 8.18 0.44
N PHE A 173 4.32 8.64 -0.79
CA PHE A 173 5.17 9.66 -1.39
C PHE A 173 5.18 10.95 -0.55
N THR A 174 4.02 11.38 -0.06
CA THR A 174 3.89 12.55 0.82
C THR A 174 4.71 12.41 2.10
N LEU A 175 4.73 11.24 2.72
CA LEU A 175 5.56 10.98 3.90
C LEU A 175 7.05 11.04 3.57
N ILE A 176 7.48 10.44 2.46
CA ILE A 176 8.88 10.38 2.07
C ILE A 176 9.45 11.77 1.75
N THR A 177 8.63 12.68 1.23
CA THR A 177 9.05 14.05 0.90
C THR A 177 8.98 15.01 2.08
N ARG A 178 8.15 14.72 3.09
CA ARG A 178 7.94 15.61 4.24
C ARG A 178 8.73 15.22 5.49
N GLU A 179 8.97 13.93 5.71
CA GLU A 179 9.51 13.42 6.97
C GLU A 179 10.78 12.58 6.79
N SER A 180 11.71 12.74 7.73
CA SER A 180 12.82 11.80 7.89
C SER A 180 12.31 10.52 8.57
N TYR A 181 12.17 9.44 7.81
CA TYR A 181 11.93 8.09 8.36
C TYR A 181 13.25 7.38 8.67
N SER A 182 13.19 6.34 9.51
CA SER A 182 14.36 5.51 9.86
C SER A 182 14.93 4.82 8.61
N VAL A 183 16.26 4.88 8.43
CA VAL A 183 16.96 4.18 7.34
C VAL A 183 16.66 2.68 7.33
N SER A 184 16.33 2.08 8.48
CA SER A 184 15.91 0.68 8.57
C SER A 184 14.64 0.35 7.78
N LEU A 185 13.77 1.34 7.55
CA LEU A 185 12.51 1.18 6.81
C LEU A 185 12.67 1.46 5.31
N GLU A 186 13.82 1.95 4.86
CA GLU A 186 14.01 2.42 3.50
C GLU A 186 13.80 1.33 2.45
N ALA A 187 14.30 0.13 2.70
CA ALA A 187 14.09 -1.04 1.84
C ALA A 187 12.60 -1.41 1.72
N SER A 188 11.86 -1.30 2.83
CA SER A 188 10.42 -1.59 2.90
C SER A 188 9.61 -0.52 2.17
N PHE A 189 9.92 0.76 2.37
CA PHE A 189 9.30 1.85 1.61
C PHE A 189 9.55 1.73 0.11
N SER A 190 10.79 1.45 -0.28
CA SER A 190 11.16 1.24 -1.68
C SER A 190 10.36 0.08 -2.29
N SER A 191 10.30 -1.06 -1.60
CA SER A 191 9.57 -2.24 -2.08
C SER A 191 8.06 -1.99 -2.17
N ALA A 192 7.49 -1.33 -1.17
CA ALA A 192 6.07 -0.98 -1.15
C ALA A 192 5.72 -0.02 -2.29
N LEU A 193 6.49 1.07 -2.46
CA LEU A 193 6.27 2.03 -3.53
C LEU A 193 6.43 1.40 -4.91
N LEU A 194 7.47 0.61 -5.13
CA LEU A 194 7.65 -0.07 -6.42
C LEU A 194 6.42 -0.90 -6.77
N ASN A 195 5.93 -1.71 -5.82
CA ASN A 195 4.75 -2.51 -6.05
C ASN A 195 3.51 -1.65 -6.36
N LEU A 196 3.27 -0.59 -5.58
CA LEU A 196 2.14 0.32 -5.78
C LEU A 196 2.21 1.03 -7.15
N ILE A 197 3.40 1.42 -7.59
CA ILE A 197 3.60 2.00 -8.93
C ILE A 197 3.29 0.95 -10.01
N HIS A 198 3.75 -0.29 -9.87
CA HIS A 198 3.41 -1.40 -10.78
C HIS A 198 1.93 -1.84 -10.68
N LEU A 199 1.21 -1.51 -9.60
CA LEU A 199 -0.25 -1.68 -9.54
C LEU A 199 -0.95 -0.76 -10.52
N ASN A 200 -0.52 0.50 -10.57
CA ASN A 200 -1.15 1.54 -11.38
C ASN A 200 -0.13 2.60 -11.82
N PRO A 201 0.62 2.34 -12.91
CA PRO A 201 1.61 3.29 -13.42
C PRO A 201 0.98 4.63 -13.81
N GLU A 202 -0.27 4.63 -14.28
CA GLU A 202 -0.98 5.85 -14.65
C GLU A 202 -1.26 6.73 -13.42
N ALA A 203 -1.71 6.15 -12.30
CA ALA A 203 -1.89 6.91 -11.05
C ALA A 203 -0.58 7.53 -10.56
N TYR A 204 0.54 6.81 -10.66
CA TYR A 204 1.85 7.36 -10.36
C TYR A 204 2.21 8.53 -11.28
N SER A 205 2.05 8.37 -12.59
CA SER A 205 2.34 9.44 -13.57
C SER A 205 1.48 10.69 -13.31
N ASN A 206 0.20 10.50 -12.99
CA ASN A 206 -0.70 11.60 -12.63
C ASN A 206 -0.27 12.31 -11.34
N LEU A 207 0.15 11.57 -10.30
CA LEU A 207 0.69 12.14 -9.06
C LEU A 207 1.93 12.99 -9.34
N VAL A 208 2.89 12.44 -10.08
CA VAL A 208 4.13 13.14 -10.46
C VAL A 208 3.82 14.43 -11.22
N TYR A 209 2.93 14.36 -12.21
CA TYR A 209 2.52 15.52 -12.99
C TYR A 209 1.86 16.59 -12.11
N GLN A 210 0.97 16.20 -11.19
CA GLN A 210 0.34 17.14 -10.26
C GLN A 210 1.37 17.82 -9.36
N TRP A 211 2.32 17.06 -8.82
CA TRP A 211 3.37 17.59 -7.94
C TRP A 211 4.29 18.58 -8.65
N ILE A 212 4.75 18.24 -9.86
CA ILE A 212 5.62 19.12 -10.67
C ILE A 212 4.89 20.42 -11.02
N ASN A 213 3.64 20.34 -11.46
CA ASN A 213 2.87 21.53 -11.85
C ASN A 213 2.38 22.37 -10.67
N SER A 214 2.35 21.80 -9.46
CA SER A 214 2.01 22.53 -8.24
C SER A 214 3.19 23.29 -7.63
N CYS A 215 4.44 23.03 -8.08
CA CYS A 215 5.60 23.74 -7.54
C CYS A 215 5.80 25.09 -8.26
N GLU A 216 5.70 26.19 -7.51
CA GLU A 216 5.79 27.56 -8.04
C GLU A 216 7.21 27.94 -8.49
N ASN A 217 8.23 27.39 -7.83
CA ASN A 217 9.61 27.74 -8.11
C ASN A 217 10.14 26.95 -9.32
N PRO A 218 10.51 27.60 -10.44
CA PRO A 218 10.92 26.92 -11.67
C PRO A 218 12.21 26.10 -11.51
N VAL A 219 13.12 26.50 -10.62
CA VAL A 219 14.36 25.74 -10.34
C VAL A 219 14.03 24.45 -9.61
N ILE A 220 13.16 24.52 -8.60
CA ILE A 220 12.76 23.36 -7.81
C ILE A 220 11.88 22.43 -8.65
N GLN A 221 11.00 22.99 -9.48
CA GLN A 221 10.21 22.25 -10.47
C GLN A 221 11.10 21.46 -11.45
N ALA A 222 12.17 22.06 -11.97
CA ALA A 222 13.11 21.37 -12.85
C ALA A 222 13.81 20.21 -12.14
N ARG A 223 14.32 20.42 -10.92
CA ARG A 223 14.95 19.35 -10.12
C ARG A 223 13.97 18.23 -9.79
N LEU A 224 12.72 18.56 -9.50
CA LEU A 224 11.67 17.57 -9.24
C LEU A 224 11.38 16.71 -10.47
N ASN A 225 11.34 17.34 -11.65
CA ASN A 225 11.18 16.64 -12.92
C ASN A 225 12.33 15.65 -13.15
N ASP A 226 13.57 16.11 -12.97
CA ASP A 226 14.76 15.28 -13.13
C ASP A 226 14.74 14.11 -12.13
N ALA A 227 14.47 14.37 -10.84
CA ALA A 227 14.43 13.33 -9.81
C ALA A 227 13.41 12.21 -10.14
N PHE A 228 12.19 12.57 -10.58
CA PHE A 228 11.17 11.60 -10.97
C PHE A 228 11.48 10.90 -12.30
N GLU A 229 12.12 11.57 -13.25
CA GLU A 229 12.61 10.95 -14.47
C GLU A 229 13.65 9.87 -14.17
N HIS A 230 14.63 10.17 -13.32
CA HIS A 230 15.64 9.19 -12.91
C HIS A 230 15.00 8.00 -12.20
N LEU A 231 14.05 8.25 -11.28
CA LEU A 231 13.32 7.19 -10.59
C LEU A 231 12.51 6.31 -11.56
N GLY A 232 11.88 6.91 -12.58
CA GLY A 232 11.09 6.22 -13.61
C GLY A 232 11.91 5.41 -14.63
N ASN A 233 13.20 5.74 -14.76
CA ASN A 233 14.13 5.14 -15.71
C ASN A 233 15.18 4.22 -15.03
N TYR A 234 14.88 3.70 -13.84
CA TYR A 234 15.81 2.88 -13.04
C TYR A 234 16.32 1.61 -13.76
N CYS A 235 15.62 1.12 -14.78
CA CYS A 235 15.98 -0.06 -15.57
C CYS A 235 16.85 0.24 -16.80
N SER A 236 17.08 1.51 -17.14
CA SER A 236 17.77 1.92 -18.38
C SER A 236 19.30 1.98 -18.25
N SER A 237 19.87 1.48 -17.15
CA SER A 237 21.32 1.43 -16.94
C SER A 237 21.96 0.29 -17.78
N GLY A 238 21.98 0.48 -19.10
CA GLY A 238 22.54 -0.50 -20.04
C GLY A 238 22.20 -0.29 -21.53
N GLY A 239 21.55 0.81 -21.93
CA GLY A 239 21.19 1.09 -23.32
C GLY A 239 21.80 2.39 -23.81
N ASP A 240 22.61 2.30 -24.87
CA ASP A 240 23.25 3.38 -25.60
C ASP A 240 22.34 4.59 -25.83
N GLY A 241 22.94 5.78 -25.71
CA GLY A 241 22.33 7.03 -26.10
C GLY A 241 21.86 6.98 -27.55
N THR A 242 20.55 6.85 -27.73
CA THR A 242 19.88 7.25 -28.96
C THR A 242 18.84 8.31 -28.60
N GLU A 243 19.35 9.50 -28.32
CA GLU A 243 18.59 10.72 -28.52
C GLU A 243 18.24 10.82 -30.00
N GLN A 244 17.01 10.46 -30.35
CA GLN A 244 16.35 10.93 -31.56
C GLN A 244 14.86 10.64 -31.45
N THR A 245 14.05 11.64 -31.10
CA THR A 245 12.96 12.13 -31.99
C THR A 245 12.18 13.32 -31.40
N ASN A 246 12.15 14.38 -32.21
CA ASN A 246 11.02 15.27 -32.49
C ASN A 246 10.23 15.90 -31.34
N LYS A 247 10.54 17.18 -31.09
CA LYS A 247 9.62 18.19 -30.54
C LYS A 247 8.37 18.31 -31.42
N GLN A 248 7.31 17.57 -31.12
CA GLN A 248 5.90 17.97 -31.24
C GLN A 248 4.99 16.80 -30.85
N LEU A 249 3.99 17.10 -30.00
CA LEU A 249 2.74 16.36 -29.69
C LEU A 249 2.61 15.61 -28.34
N ASN A 250 1.55 16.03 -27.63
CA ASN A 250 0.64 15.31 -26.74
C ASN A 250 1.07 15.02 -25.29
N ASP A 251 0.22 15.43 -24.34
CA ASP A 251 0.27 15.10 -22.89
C ASP A 251 0.51 13.61 -22.59
N SER A 252 0.16 12.72 -23.53
CA SER A 252 0.42 11.27 -23.46
C SER A 252 1.94 10.93 -23.42
N LEU A 253 2.77 11.68 -24.16
CA LEU A 253 4.23 11.53 -24.19
C LEU A 253 4.91 12.10 -22.92
N VAL A 254 4.30 13.12 -22.30
CA VAL A 254 4.82 13.68 -21.03
C VAL A 254 4.56 12.71 -19.88
N LYS A 255 3.39 12.06 -19.86
CA LYS A 255 3.06 11.02 -18.87
C LYS A 255 3.91 9.76 -19.02
N SER A 256 4.30 9.40 -20.25
CA SER A 256 5.12 8.21 -20.50
C SER A 256 6.55 8.32 -19.96
N LYS A 257 7.08 9.55 -19.83
CA LYS A 257 8.46 9.82 -19.39
C LYS A 257 8.80 9.26 -18.00
N TYR A 258 7.84 9.28 -17.07
CA TYR A 258 8.07 8.85 -15.69
C TYR A 258 7.80 7.36 -15.46
N ILE A 259 7.26 6.65 -16.47
CA ILE A 259 6.78 5.27 -16.30
C ILE A 259 7.49 4.26 -17.20
N THR A 260 8.61 4.64 -17.82
CA THR A 260 9.35 3.80 -18.78
C THR A 260 9.63 2.39 -18.26
N CYS A 261 10.07 2.27 -17.01
CA CYS A 261 10.41 0.98 -16.40
C CYS A 261 9.26 0.32 -15.65
N PHE A 262 8.15 1.04 -15.44
CA PHE A 262 6.99 0.54 -14.72
C PHE A 262 5.98 -0.05 -15.69
N ASN A 263 5.51 -1.25 -15.36
CA ASN A 263 4.50 -1.93 -16.14
C ASN A 263 3.60 -2.73 -15.20
N GLU A 264 2.51 -3.27 -15.71
CA GLU A 264 1.56 -4.01 -14.87
C GLU A 264 2.03 -5.42 -14.45
N ASN A 265 3.31 -5.72 -14.58
CA ASN A 265 3.89 -7.02 -14.22
C ASN A 265 4.60 -6.95 -12.87
N LYS A 266 4.66 -8.09 -12.19
CA LYS A 266 5.44 -8.24 -10.96
C LYS A 266 6.92 -7.94 -11.23
N PRO A 267 7.55 -7.00 -10.51
CA PRO A 267 8.97 -6.73 -10.67
C PRO A 267 9.81 -7.89 -10.15
N ASN A 268 10.86 -8.24 -10.89
CA ASN A 268 11.80 -9.30 -10.52
C ASN A 268 12.81 -8.81 -9.46
N ARG A 269 13.63 -9.71 -8.94
CA ARG A 269 14.62 -9.41 -7.89
C ARG A 269 15.66 -8.36 -8.32
N SER A 270 16.11 -8.40 -9.58
CA SER A 270 17.07 -7.40 -10.11
C SER A 270 16.41 -6.02 -10.12
N SER A 271 15.25 -5.91 -10.76
CA SER A 271 14.50 -4.65 -10.86
C SER A 271 14.17 -4.04 -9.50
N ARG A 272 13.89 -4.87 -8.47
CA ARG A 272 13.72 -4.41 -7.09
C ARG A 272 14.99 -3.79 -6.51
N SER A 273 16.12 -4.46 -6.73
CA SER A 273 17.43 -4.01 -6.23
C SER A 273 17.86 -2.71 -6.92
N ASP A 274 17.66 -2.64 -8.25
CA ASP A 274 17.96 -1.45 -9.06
C ASP A 274 17.07 -0.28 -8.60
N PHE A 275 15.75 -0.48 -8.51
CA PHE A 275 14.83 0.55 -8.03
C PHE A 275 15.19 1.03 -6.62
N GLN A 276 15.63 0.14 -5.72
CA GLN A 276 16.03 0.53 -4.36
C GLN A 276 17.23 1.48 -4.36
N GLN A 277 18.23 1.28 -5.24
CA GLN A 277 19.34 2.23 -5.38
C GLN A 277 18.85 3.60 -5.88
N TYR A 278 18.02 3.62 -6.91
CA TYR A 278 17.47 4.87 -7.45
C TYR A 278 16.56 5.58 -6.43
N PHE A 279 15.81 4.82 -5.65
CA PHE A 279 14.98 5.34 -4.58
C PHE A 279 15.82 6.01 -3.48
N HIS A 280 16.94 5.41 -3.07
CA HIS A 280 17.86 6.03 -2.10
C HIS A 280 18.37 7.41 -2.57
N LEU A 281 18.77 7.49 -3.84
CA LEU A 281 19.21 8.74 -4.47
C LEU A 281 18.06 9.76 -4.53
N PHE A 282 16.87 9.31 -4.97
CA PHE A 282 15.67 10.13 -5.05
C PHE A 282 15.31 10.76 -3.69
N VAL A 283 15.29 9.96 -2.61
CA VAL A 283 14.99 10.44 -1.25
C VAL A 283 15.99 11.50 -0.81
N THR A 284 17.28 11.26 -1.08
CA THR A 284 18.36 12.20 -0.77
C THR A 284 18.19 13.52 -1.54
N GLU A 285 17.85 13.43 -2.82
CA GLU A 285 17.61 14.59 -3.67
C GLU A 285 16.41 15.41 -3.17
N MET A 286 15.26 14.75 -2.99
CA MET A 286 14.00 15.38 -2.56
C MET A 286 14.15 16.13 -1.24
N ARG A 287 14.93 15.59 -0.30
CA ARG A 287 15.22 16.24 0.98
C ARG A 287 16.13 17.47 0.84
N SER A 288 16.93 17.56 -0.23
CA SER A 288 17.83 18.69 -0.47
C SER A 288 17.15 19.91 -1.07
N PHE A 289 15.93 19.76 -1.61
CA PHE A 289 15.11 20.84 -2.15
C PHE A 289 13.65 20.61 -1.83
N ILE A 290 13.28 20.79 -0.56
CA ILE A 290 11.86 20.67 -0.21
C ILE A 290 11.10 21.79 -0.93
N CYS A 291 10.29 21.46 -1.96
CA CYS A 291 9.20 22.35 -2.44
C CYS A 291 8.26 22.50 -1.23
N PHE A 292 8.47 23.53 -0.41
CA PHE A 292 7.44 23.97 0.52
C PHE A 292 6.45 24.84 -0.27
N GLY A 293 5.22 24.35 -0.35
CA GLY A 293 4.01 25.17 -0.34
C GLY A 293 3.29 24.88 0.96
#